data_AF-A0A6J4S979-F1
#
_entry.id   AF-A0A6J4S979-F1
#
_cell.length_a   1.000
_cell.length_b   1.000
_cell.length_c   1.000
_cell.angle_alpha   90.00
_cell.angle_beta   90.00
_cell.angle_gamma   90.00
#
_symmetry.space_group_name_H-M   'P 1'
#
loop_
_entity.id
_entity.type
_entity.pdbx_description
1 polymer ?
#
loop_
_entity_poly.entity_id
_entity_poly.type
_entity_poly.pdbx_seq_one_letter_code
_entity_poly.pdbx_strand_id
1 'polypeptide(L)' 'MTDADHIADLRADAHYARERYDLYRAKTYGSRPTSLTRLRELERVSQAAEARLRHAEQEAAPPGDAPGR' A
#
# COMPACT_ATOMS: atom_id res chain seq x y z
N MET A 1 10.54 14.46 12.80
CA MET A 1 9.64 13.40 12.32
C MET A 1 9.77 12.26 13.29
N THR A 2 8.70 11.96 14.02
CA THR A 2 8.65 10.79 14.90
C THR A 2 8.33 9.54 14.07
N ASP A 3 8.59 8.34 14.61
CA ASP A 3 8.22 7.08 13.94
C ASP A 3 6.71 7.01 13.65
N ALA A 4 5.89 7.60 14.53
CA ALA A 4 4.46 7.72 14.34
C ALA A 4 4.10 8.60 13.13
N ASP A 5 4.79 9.72 12.91
CA ASP A 5 4.59 10.57 11.73
C ASP A 5 5.00 9.83 10.46
N HIS A 6 6.10 9.09 10.48
CA HIS A 6 6.57 8.31 9.34
C HIS A 6 5.59 7.20 8.94
N ILE A 7 5.01 6.50 9.92
CA ILE A 7 3.97 5.48 9.67
C ILE A 7 2.70 6.11 9.12
N ALA A 8 2.31 7.30 9.60
CA ALA A 8 1.16 8.03 9.08
C ALA A 8 1.35 8.39 7.59
N ASP A 9 2.54 8.87 7.21
CA ASP A 9 2.89 9.16 5.82
C ASP A 9 2.84 7.90 4.95
N LEU A 10 3.45 6.79 5.41
CA LEU A 10 3.43 5.51 4.70
C LEU A 10 2.00 4.97 4.53
N ARG A 11 1.12 5.20 5.52
CA ARG A 11 -0.28 4.82 5.46
C ARG A 11 -1.05 5.64 4.43
N ALA A 12 -0.81 6.95 4.38
CA ALA A 12 -1.40 7.82 3.36
C ALA A 12 -0.93 7.42 1.95
N ASP A 13 0.35 7.12 1.78
CA ASP A 13 0.93 6.65 0.51
C ASP A 13 0.32 5.32 0.07
N ALA A 14 0.21 4.35 0.98
CA ALA A 14 -0.40 3.05 0.69
C ALA A 14 -1.87 3.19 0.29
N HIS A 15 -2.63 4.03 1.01
CA HIS A 15 -4.02 4.32 0.70
C HIS A 15 -4.16 4.96 -0.69
N TYR A 16 -3.38 6.00 -0.97
CA TYR A 16 -3.41 6.69 -2.25
C TYR A 16 -3.05 5.76 -3.43
N ALA A 17 -2.03 4.93 -3.27
CA ALA A 17 -1.64 3.95 -4.28
C ALA A 17 -2.75 2.90 -4.54
N ARG A 18 -3.40 2.43 -3.46
CA ARG A 18 -4.54 1.51 -3.53
C ARG A 18 -5.73 2.13 -4.25
N GLU A 19 -6.15 3.33 -3.85
CA GLU A 19 -7.27 4.05 -4.48
C GLU A 19 -7.03 4.25 -5.98
N ARG A 20 -5.80 4.60 -6.37
CA ARG A 20 -5.44 4.72 -7.79
C ARG A 20 -5.54 3.41 -8.54
N TYR A 21 -5.08 2.32 -7.96
CA TYR A 21 -5.22 0.99 -8.56
C TYR A 21 -6.69 0.62 -8.71
N ASP A 22 -7.51 0.77 -7.67
CA ASP A 22 -8.92 0.40 -7.69
C ASP A 22 -9.72 1.22 -8.71
N LEU A 23 -9.45 2.53 -8.80
CA LEU A 23 -10.06 3.40 -9.80
C LEU A 23 -9.69 2.97 -11.22
N TYR A 24 -8.42 2.59 -11.44
CA TYR A 24 -7.96 2.11 -12.75
C TYR A 24 -8.52 0.72 -13.08
N ARG A 25 -8.60 -0.16 -12.08
CA ARG A 25 -9.20 -1.50 -12.20
C ARG A 25 -10.68 -1.40 -12.56
N ALA A 26 -11.44 -0.50 -11.92
CA ALA A 26 -12.84 -0.24 -12.25
C ALA A 26 -13.01 0.23 -13.71
N LYS A 27 -12.10 1.09 -14.20
CA LYS A 27 -12.09 1.53 -15.62
C LYS A 27 -11.83 0.37 -16.59
N THR A 28 -11.07 -0.64 -16.15
CA THR A 28 -10.73 -1.83 -16.94
C THR A 28 -11.95 -2.72 -17.19
N TYR A 29 -12.92 -2.72 -16.29
CA TYR A 29 -14.19 -3.47 -16.46
C TYR A 29 -15.21 -2.75 -17.35
N GLY A 30 -14.94 -1.50 -17.77
CA GLY A 30 -15.78 -0.78 -18.73
C GLY A 30 -15.41 -1.07 -20.19
N SER A 31 -16.21 -0.61 -21.14
CA SER A 31 -15.97 -0.80 -22.60
C SER A 31 -14.75 -0.04 -23.16
N ARG A 32 -13.88 0.53 -22.31
CA ARG A 32 -12.71 1.29 -22.77
C ARG A 32 -11.47 0.39 -22.80
N PRO A 33 -10.67 0.45 -23.88
CA PRO A 33 -9.38 -0.22 -23.92
C PRO A 33 -8.47 0.40 -22.85
N THR A 34 -8.27 -0.31 -21.76
CA THR A 34 -7.45 0.13 -20.64
C THR A 34 -6.13 -0.63 -20.71
N SER A 35 -5.00 0.05 -20.52
CA SER A 35 -3.69 -0.59 -20.61
C SER A 35 -3.46 -1.52 -19.42
N LEU A 36 -3.51 -2.83 -19.65
CA LEU A 36 -3.18 -3.86 -18.65
C LEU A 36 -1.77 -3.68 -18.08
N THR A 37 -0.84 -3.14 -18.87
CA THR A 37 0.51 -2.80 -18.42
C THR A 37 0.48 -1.72 -17.34
N ARG A 38 -0.34 -0.68 -17.52
CA ARG A 38 -0.51 0.40 -16.54
C ARG A 38 -1.18 -0.10 -15.26
N LEU A 39 -2.14 -1.03 -15.39
CA LEU A 39 -2.78 -1.66 -14.23
C LEU A 39 -1.77 -2.48 -13.39
N ARG A 40 -0.93 -3.29 -14.04
CA ARG A 40 0.15 -4.06 -13.37
C ARG A 40 1.22 -3.19 -12.72
N GLU A 41 1.48 -2.00 -13.28
CA GLU A 41 2.37 -1.03 -12.68
C GLU A 41 1.76 -0.45 -11.39
N LEU A 42 0.50 -0.02 -11.45
CA LEU A 42 -0.23 0.49 -10.29
C LEU A 42 -0.35 -0.56 -9.17
N GLU A 43 -0.62 -1.82 -9.53
CA GLU A 43 -0.64 -2.94 -8.60
C GLU A 43 0.72 -3.15 -7.91
N ARG A 44 1.82 -3.08 -8.66
CA ARG A 44 3.16 -3.20 -8.07
C ARG A 44 3.47 -2.03 -7.12
N VAL A 45 3.05 -0.82 -7.48
CA VAL A 45 3.25 0.36 -6.63
C VAL A 45 2.44 0.26 -5.34
N SER A 46 1.17 -0.16 -5.40
CA SER A 46 0.35 -0.34 -4.21
C SER A 46 0.92 -1.42 -3.29
N GLN A 47 1.31 -2.57 -3.84
CA GLN A 47 1.94 -3.65 -3.06
C GLN A 47 3.26 -3.20 -2.42
N ALA A 48 4.09 -2.43 -3.13
CA ALA A 48 5.33 -1.91 -2.58
C ALA A 48 5.09 -0.90 -1.44
N ALA A 49 4.09 -0.02 -1.56
CA ALA A 49 3.73 0.92 -0.50
C ALA A 49 3.18 0.20 0.73
N GLU A 50 2.29 -0.79 0.54
CA GLU A 50 1.78 -1.63 1.62
C GLU A 50 2.88 -2.46 2.30
N ALA A 51 3.88 -2.93 1.55
CA ALA A 51 5.02 -3.65 2.13
C ALA A 51 5.87 -2.74 3.03
N ARG A 52 6.11 -1.49 2.61
CA ARG A 52 6.85 -0.50 3.43
C ARG A 52 6.09 -0.14 4.69
N LEU A 53 4.78 0.10 4.58
CA LEU A 53 3.93 0.35 5.74
C LEU A 53 4.00 -0.81 6.73
N ARG A 54 3.82 -2.05 6.26
CA ARG A 54 3.91 -3.23 7.12
C ARG A 54 5.26 -3.38 7.80
N HIS A 55 6.35 -3.03 7.12
CA HIS A 55 7.69 -3.07 7.71
C HIS A 55 7.83 -2.03 8.83
N ALA A 56 7.43 -0.78 8.56
CA ALA A 56 7.49 0.29 9.55
C ALA A 56 6.56 0.01 10.76
N GLU A 57 5.38 -0.56 10.53
CA GLU A 57 4.48 -0.99 11.60
C GLU A 57 5.08 -2.13 12.45
N GLN A 58 5.85 -3.05 11.84
CA GLN A 58 6.56 -4.11 12.56
C GLN A 58 7.76 -3.59 13.36
N GLU A 59 8.50 -2.62 12.81
CA GLU A 59 9.62 -1.98 13.50
C GLU A 59 9.16 -1.10 14.66
N ALA A 60 8.00 -0.44 14.52
CA ALA A 60 7.41 0.37 15.58
C ALA A 60 6.64 -0.44 16.62
N ALA A 61 6.23 -1.67 16.29
CA ALA A 61 5.70 -2.60 17.28
C ALA A 61 6.85 -3.00 18.22
N PRO A 62 6.72 -2.78 19.55
CA PRO A 62 7.75 -3.22 20.47
C PRO A 62 7.92 -4.74 20.36
N PRO A 63 9.16 -5.28 20.46
CA PRO A 63 9.41 -6.73 20.41
C PRO A 63 8.87 -7.53 21.62
N GLY A 64 7.79 -7.07 22.27
CA GLY A 64 7.32 -7.56 23.57
C GLY A 64 5.93 -8.20 23.60
N ASP A 65 5.12 -8.14 22.54
CA ASP A 65 3.76 -8.74 22.50
C ASP A 65 3.65 -9.97 21.59
N ALA A 66 4.72 -10.75 21.50
CA ALA A 66 4.59 -12.16 21.13
C ALA A 66 4.17 -12.92 22.41
N PRO A 67 2.89 -13.36 22.58
CA PRO A 67 2.61 -14.36 23.59
C PRO A 67 3.42 -15.60 23.21
N GLY A 68 4.27 -16.04 24.13
CA GLY A 68 5.27 -17.08 23.91
C GLY A 68 4.74 -18.29 23.15
N ARG A 69 5.58 -18.82 22.27
CA ARG A 69 5.46 -20.17 21.74
C ARG A 69 6.67 -20.98 22.14
#